data_AF-A0A7I7Q5T0-F1
#
_entry.id   AF-A0A7I7Q5T0-F1
#
_cell.length_a   1.000
_cell.length_b   1.000
_cell.length_c   1.000
_cell.angle_alpha   90.00
_cell.angle_beta   90.00
_cell.angle_gamma   90.00
#
_symmetry.space_group_name_H-M   'P 1'
#
loop_
_entity.id
_entity.type
_entity.pdbx_description
1 polymer ?
#
loop_
_entity_poly.entity_id
_entity_poly.type
_entity_poly.pdbx_seq_one_letter_code
_entity_poly.pdbx_strand_id
1 'polypeptide(L)'
;MPENPVSTASQREQELAALDLIEHPTVKAAYRTVAETWLGRAKASDAMRERFDDSFAEVMFSAAVWSSNQDKLRPKVSCITRLAHPVQGRRIPGSRWGIDNPDSVYRVIPISGDERYEIRGRVGAHRMTENYFTLWDAHMGTVDVLNGRTMAVEPDGSYTISVDADPANGRPNHVQSTPEAHEFYIRDVLLDWGRDDPNHIEVQRLGGTPVTPARTLDEQAEATAAMMDYFANFTGKLSHGVYKMPATISTWPGRRTRSARCATGFT
;
A
#
# COMPACT_ATOMS: atom_id res chain seq x y z
N MET A 1 -0.85 -19.19 -19.10
CA MET A 1 -1.32 -18.82 -17.75
C MET A 1 -1.37 -17.30 -17.72
N PRO A 2 -2.48 -16.67 -17.33
CA PRO A 2 -2.45 -15.23 -17.06
C PRO A 2 -1.36 -14.94 -16.02
N GLU A 3 -0.68 -13.79 -16.17
CA GLU A 3 0.34 -13.36 -15.22
C GLU A 3 -0.26 -13.19 -13.82
N ASN A 4 0.45 -13.58 -12.77
CA ASN A 4 -0.05 -13.48 -11.41
C ASN A 4 -0.42 -12.01 -11.07
N PRO A 5 -1.65 -11.72 -10.58
CA PRO A 5 -2.16 -10.35 -10.40
C PRO A 5 -1.38 -9.51 -9.39
N VAL A 6 -0.59 -10.13 -8.51
CA VAL A 6 0.22 -9.46 -7.48
C VAL A 6 1.73 -9.71 -7.63
N SER A 7 2.13 -10.61 -8.53
CA SER A 7 3.52 -10.84 -8.89
C SER A 7 3.65 -10.68 -10.40
N THR A 8 3.49 -9.45 -10.86
CA THR A 8 3.77 -9.07 -12.25
C THR A 8 5.27 -8.91 -12.48
N ALA A 9 5.70 -8.84 -13.74
CA ALA A 9 7.08 -8.54 -14.10
C ALA A 9 7.53 -7.20 -13.49
N SER A 10 6.69 -6.17 -13.62
CA SER A 10 6.92 -4.85 -13.01
C SER A 10 7.07 -4.94 -11.49
N GLN A 11 6.25 -5.74 -10.80
CA GLN A 11 6.38 -5.92 -9.35
C GLN A 11 7.70 -6.58 -8.98
N ARG A 12 8.07 -7.67 -9.67
CA ARG A 12 9.34 -8.38 -9.40
C ARG A 12 10.55 -7.48 -9.65
N GLU A 13 10.53 -6.71 -10.73
CA GLU A 13 11.60 -5.74 -11.05
C GLU A 13 11.72 -4.68 -9.96
N GLN A 14 10.59 -4.12 -9.50
CA GLN A 14 10.58 -3.13 -8.43
C GLN A 14 11.12 -3.70 -7.10
N GLU A 15 10.75 -4.92 -6.73
CA GLU A 15 11.21 -5.56 -5.50
C GLU A 15 12.72 -5.86 -5.52
N LEU A 16 13.24 -6.30 -6.68
CA LEU A 16 14.67 -6.51 -6.87
C LEU A 16 15.44 -5.19 -6.85
N ALA A 17 14.92 -4.14 -7.49
CA ALA A 17 15.52 -2.81 -7.44
C ALA A 17 15.49 -2.23 -6.02
N ALA A 18 14.41 -2.46 -5.25
CA ALA A 18 14.32 -2.04 -3.86
C ALA A 18 15.34 -2.77 -2.96
N LEU A 19 15.63 -4.05 -3.24
CA LEU A 19 16.71 -4.77 -2.53
C LEU A 19 18.08 -4.15 -2.80
N ASP A 20 18.33 -3.65 -4.01
CA ASP A 20 19.60 -2.98 -4.33
C ASP A 20 19.62 -1.56 -3.73
N LEU A 21 18.48 -0.88 -3.69
CA LEU A 21 18.32 0.45 -3.13
C LEU A 21 18.61 0.51 -1.62
N ILE A 22 18.18 -0.50 -0.85
CA ILE A 22 18.46 -0.54 0.60
C ILE A 22 19.96 -0.67 0.91
N GLU A 23 20.77 -1.10 -0.05
CA GLU A 23 22.22 -1.20 0.12
C GLU A 23 22.93 0.16 -0.05
N HIS A 24 22.24 1.18 -0.56
CA HIS A 24 22.76 2.52 -0.79
C HIS A 24 23.23 3.19 0.52
N PRO A 25 24.37 3.91 0.54
CA PRO A 25 24.91 4.53 1.75
C PRO A 25 23.93 5.46 2.48
N THR A 26 23.18 6.29 1.76
CA THR A 26 22.12 7.15 2.34
C THR A 26 21.06 6.31 3.06
N VAL A 27 20.58 5.25 2.43
CA VAL A 27 19.50 4.41 2.99
C VAL A 27 20.01 3.65 4.22
N LYS A 28 21.23 3.11 4.16
CA LYS A 28 21.88 2.48 5.33
C LYS A 28 22.10 3.46 6.49
N ALA A 29 22.46 4.72 6.20
CA ALA A 29 22.61 5.74 7.23
C ALA A 29 21.25 6.07 7.86
N ALA A 30 20.20 6.25 7.05
CA ALA A 30 18.84 6.47 7.54
C ALA A 30 18.34 5.30 8.39
N TYR A 31 18.53 4.06 7.93
CA TYR A 31 18.16 2.84 8.65
C TYR A 31 18.74 2.83 10.07
N ARG A 32 20.05 3.11 10.22
CA ARG A 32 20.70 3.17 11.54
C ARG A 32 20.13 4.29 12.40
N THR A 33 20.02 5.51 11.87
CA THR A 33 19.51 6.67 12.60
C THR A 33 18.08 6.45 13.09
N VAL A 34 17.22 5.87 12.25
CA VAL A 34 15.82 5.57 12.60
C VAL A 34 15.78 4.48 13.67
N ALA A 35 16.58 3.41 13.54
CA ALA A 35 16.64 2.34 14.53
C ALA A 35 17.06 2.86 15.92
N GLU A 36 18.15 3.65 15.96
CA GLU A 36 18.66 4.27 17.19
C GLU A 36 17.61 5.18 17.84
N THR A 37 16.93 5.98 17.03
CA THR A 37 15.87 6.89 17.51
C THR A 37 14.70 6.11 18.10
N TRP A 38 14.24 5.04 17.44
CA TRP A 38 13.14 4.21 17.92
C TRP A 38 13.50 3.46 19.21
N LEU A 39 14.65 2.80 19.25
CA LEU A 39 15.12 2.08 20.44
C LEU A 39 15.42 3.03 21.60
N GLY A 40 15.87 4.26 21.33
CA GLY A 40 16.08 5.29 22.35
C GLY A 40 14.79 5.85 22.93
N ARG A 41 13.71 5.91 22.15
CA ARG A 41 12.37 6.35 22.60
C ARG A 41 11.59 5.24 23.31
N ALA A 42 11.82 3.98 22.94
CA ALA A 42 11.09 2.84 23.48
C ALA A 42 11.69 2.32 24.78
N LYS A 43 10.83 2.00 25.77
CA LYS A 43 11.21 1.15 26.92
C LYS A 43 11.02 -0.32 26.55
N ALA A 44 11.74 -0.78 25.53
CA ALA A 44 11.58 -2.12 24.97
C ALA A 44 11.99 -3.21 25.99
N SER A 45 11.09 -4.18 26.21
CA SER A 45 11.42 -5.42 26.93
C SER A 45 12.33 -6.31 26.09
N ASP A 46 12.91 -7.34 26.70
CA ASP A 46 13.77 -8.30 25.98
C ASP A 46 13.02 -8.97 24.83
N ALA A 47 11.78 -9.41 25.06
CA ALA A 47 10.92 -9.98 24.02
C ALA A 47 10.64 -9.01 22.85
N MET A 48 10.55 -7.70 23.12
CA MET A 48 10.42 -6.69 22.05
C MET A 48 11.73 -6.54 21.27
N ARG A 49 12.88 -6.55 21.97
CA ARG A 49 14.21 -6.47 21.35
C ARG A 49 14.49 -7.66 20.45
N GLU A 50 14.10 -8.87 20.87
CA GLU A 50 14.24 -10.10 20.07
C GLU A 50 13.48 -10.06 18.73
N ARG A 51 12.42 -9.24 18.62
CA ARG A 51 11.62 -9.10 17.39
C ARG A 51 11.96 -7.87 16.58
N PHE A 52 12.79 -6.98 17.12
CA PHE A 52 13.02 -5.66 16.56
C PHE A 52 13.65 -5.75 15.18
N ASP A 53 14.78 -6.44 15.04
CA ASP A 53 15.55 -6.43 13.79
C ASP A 53 14.75 -6.95 12.59
N ASP A 54 14.06 -8.09 12.74
CA ASP A 54 13.24 -8.68 11.68
C ASP A 54 12.07 -7.76 11.29
N SER A 55 11.35 -7.23 12.28
CA SER A 55 10.19 -6.36 12.04
C SER A 55 10.63 -5.01 11.46
N PHE A 56 11.75 -4.48 11.94
CA PHE A 56 12.31 -3.21 11.51
C PHE A 56 12.84 -3.32 10.08
N ALA A 57 13.52 -4.41 9.72
CA ALA A 57 13.95 -4.68 8.35
C ALA A 57 12.76 -4.73 7.38
N GLU A 58 11.65 -5.39 7.76
CA GLU A 58 10.43 -5.45 6.96
C GLU A 58 9.80 -4.06 6.74
N VAL A 59 9.66 -3.28 7.82
CA VAL A 59 9.09 -1.92 7.75
C VAL A 59 9.97 -0.97 6.93
N MET A 60 11.28 -1.04 7.09
CA MET A 60 12.23 -0.21 6.34
C MET A 60 12.27 -0.62 4.85
N PHE A 61 12.17 -1.92 4.54
CA PHE A 61 12.03 -2.37 3.16
C PHE A 61 10.70 -1.91 2.53
N SER A 62 9.61 -1.85 3.30
CA SER A 62 8.35 -1.25 2.86
C SER A 62 8.53 0.19 2.36
N ALA A 63 9.32 1.00 3.08
CA ALA A 63 9.62 2.38 2.67
C ALA A 63 10.36 2.44 1.32
N ALA A 64 11.28 1.51 1.04
CA ALA A 64 11.97 1.42 -0.25
C ALA A 64 11.00 1.04 -1.39
N VAL A 65 10.13 0.04 -1.18
CA VAL A 65 9.13 -0.36 -2.17
C VAL A 65 8.17 0.80 -2.46
N TRP A 66 7.61 1.43 -1.45
CA TRP A 66 6.58 2.46 -1.64
C TRP A 66 7.15 3.75 -2.22
N SER A 67 8.30 4.24 -1.72
CA SER A 67 8.93 5.48 -2.22
C SER A 67 9.45 5.37 -3.65
N SER A 68 9.83 4.16 -4.09
CA SER A 68 10.27 3.90 -5.47
C SER A 68 9.15 4.05 -6.51
N ASN A 69 7.87 4.02 -6.09
CA ASN A 69 6.71 4.19 -6.97
C ASN A 69 5.95 5.50 -6.69
N GLN A 70 6.65 6.63 -6.86
CA GLN A 70 6.10 7.98 -6.59
C GLN A 70 6.23 8.93 -7.79
N ASP A 71 6.63 8.42 -8.97
CA ASP A 71 6.67 9.19 -10.22
C ASP A 71 5.31 9.15 -10.91
N LYS A 72 4.55 10.24 -10.78
CA LYS A 72 3.22 10.40 -11.37
C LYS A 72 3.23 10.38 -12.90
N LEU A 73 4.35 10.70 -13.54
CA LEU A 73 4.48 10.65 -15.01
C LEU A 73 4.80 9.24 -15.52
N ARG A 74 5.23 8.34 -14.62
CA ARG A 74 5.60 6.95 -14.91
C ARG A 74 4.96 6.00 -13.89
N PRO A 75 3.63 6.07 -13.70
CA PRO A 75 2.97 5.31 -12.65
C PRO A 75 3.10 3.81 -12.90
N LYS A 76 3.27 3.05 -11.83
CA LYS A 76 3.17 1.59 -11.83
C LYS A 76 2.14 1.17 -10.80
N VAL A 77 1.58 -0.03 -10.97
CA VAL A 77 0.84 -0.70 -9.91
C VAL A 77 1.85 -1.41 -9.01
N SER A 78 1.96 -0.96 -7.77
CA SER A 78 2.88 -1.55 -6.78
C SER A 78 2.08 -2.23 -5.69
N CYS A 79 2.21 -3.55 -5.56
CA CYS A 79 1.69 -4.30 -4.42
C CYS A 79 2.56 -4.02 -3.19
N ILE A 80 1.94 -3.52 -2.13
CA ILE A 80 2.59 -3.21 -0.84
C ILE A 80 2.11 -4.18 0.23
N THR A 81 2.73 -4.14 1.41
CA THR A 81 2.28 -4.94 2.56
C THR A 81 2.36 -6.45 2.32
N ARG A 82 3.42 -6.89 1.64
CA ARG A 82 3.61 -8.30 1.29
C ARG A 82 4.41 -9.03 2.35
N LEU A 83 4.13 -10.32 2.53
CA LEU A 83 4.96 -11.21 3.34
C LEU A 83 6.32 -11.48 2.67
N ALA A 84 7.29 -11.93 3.46
CA ALA A 84 8.57 -12.40 2.95
C ALA A 84 8.38 -13.53 1.91
N HIS A 85 9.07 -13.43 0.78
CA HIS A 85 8.94 -14.40 -0.32
C HIS A 85 10.17 -14.37 -1.24
N PRO A 86 10.41 -15.43 -2.03
CA PRO A 86 11.49 -15.43 -3.01
C PRO A 86 11.08 -14.73 -4.31
N VAL A 87 12.01 -13.96 -4.89
CA VAL A 87 11.92 -13.42 -6.24
C VAL A 87 13.23 -13.69 -6.95
N GLN A 88 13.19 -14.49 -8.03
CA GLN A 88 14.38 -14.84 -8.84
C GLN A 88 15.57 -15.33 -7.99
N GLY A 89 15.31 -16.14 -6.96
CA GLY A 89 16.34 -16.68 -6.06
C GLY A 89 16.82 -15.73 -4.97
N ARG A 90 16.41 -14.46 -4.97
CA ARG A 90 16.67 -13.50 -3.89
C ARG A 90 15.50 -13.50 -2.90
N ARG A 91 15.81 -13.41 -1.59
CA ARG A 91 14.80 -13.32 -0.53
C ARG A 91 14.35 -11.87 -0.38
N ILE A 92 13.06 -11.61 -0.64
CA ILE A 92 12.40 -10.37 -0.25
C ILE A 92 12.04 -10.47 1.24
N PRO A 93 12.42 -9.50 2.10
CA PRO A 93 12.17 -9.57 3.55
C PRO A 93 10.69 -9.40 3.92
N GLY A 94 9.87 -8.90 3.00
CA GLY A 94 8.50 -8.46 3.25
C GLY A 94 8.42 -6.94 3.23
N SER A 95 7.22 -6.39 3.04
CA SER A 95 6.98 -4.94 2.89
C SER A 95 5.79 -4.46 3.73
N ARG A 96 5.51 -5.14 4.85
CA ARG A 96 4.43 -4.75 5.78
C ARG A 96 4.78 -3.47 6.55
N TRP A 97 3.83 -2.56 6.57
CA TRP A 97 3.84 -1.38 7.41
C TRP A 97 2.40 -0.91 7.66
N GLY A 98 2.16 -0.31 8.83
CA GLY A 98 0.85 0.15 9.25
C GLY A 98 0.04 -0.90 10.00
N ILE A 99 -1.27 -0.71 10.07
CA ILE A 99 -2.23 -1.65 10.67
C ILE A 99 -2.91 -2.37 9.51
N ASP A 100 -2.16 -3.26 8.87
CA ASP A 100 -2.64 -3.99 7.71
C ASP A 100 -3.73 -5.00 8.07
N ASN A 101 -4.67 -5.18 7.15
CA ASN A 101 -5.64 -6.26 7.21
C ASN A 101 -5.03 -7.51 6.58
N PRO A 102 -4.85 -8.62 7.33
CA PRO A 102 -4.30 -9.85 6.80
C PRO A 102 -5.18 -10.50 5.72
N ASP A 103 -6.43 -10.04 5.58
CA ASP A 103 -7.38 -10.49 4.56
C ASP A 103 -7.39 -9.57 3.33
N SER A 104 -6.33 -8.78 3.10
CA SER A 104 -6.32 -7.80 2.01
C SER A 104 -5.03 -7.77 1.21
N VAL A 105 -5.20 -7.65 -0.11
CA VAL A 105 -4.14 -7.27 -1.05
C VAL A 105 -4.19 -5.76 -1.27
N TYR A 106 -3.08 -5.10 -0.96
CA TYR A 106 -2.91 -3.66 -1.08
C TYR A 106 -2.06 -3.30 -2.28
N ARG A 107 -2.54 -2.39 -3.12
CA ARG A 107 -1.74 -1.79 -4.19
C ARG A 107 -1.82 -0.28 -4.15
N VAL A 108 -0.74 0.37 -4.59
CA VAL A 108 -0.67 1.82 -4.76
C VAL A 108 -0.31 2.21 -6.17
N ILE A 109 -0.84 3.34 -6.61
CA ILE A 109 -0.56 3.96 -7.92
C ILE A 109 -0.43 5.47 -7.70
N PRO A 110 0.70 6.10 -8.01
CA PRO A 110 0.84 7.55 -7.89
C PRO A 110 -0.03 8.27 -8.93
N ILE A 111 -0.77 9.29 -8.52
CA ILE A 111 -1.70 10.06 -9.34
C ILE A 111 -1.46 11.56 -9.17
N SER A 112 -1.63 12.32 -10.24
CA SER A 112 -1.66 13.80 -10.21
C SER A 112 -3.03 14.30 -10.62
N GLY A 113 -3.50 15.39 -10.02
CA GLY A 113 -4.67 16.13 -10.50
C GLY A 113 -4.46 16.78 -11.87
N ASP A 114 -3.21 17.06 -12.23
CA ASP A 114 -2.85 17.71 -13.50
C ASP A 114 -2.79 16.75 -14.70
N GLU A 115 -3.01 15.46 -14.46
CA GLU A 115 -2.76 14.40 -15.42
C GLU A 115 -4.03 13.55 -15.64
N ARG A 116 -4.03 12.82 -16.76
CA ARG A 116 -5.12 11.90 -17.09
C ARG A 116 -4.60 10.48 -17.11
N TYR A 117 -5.33 9.57 -16.49
CA TYR A 117 -4.96 8.16 -16.41
C TYR A 117 -6.13 7.27 -16.79
N GLU A 118 -5.77 6.09 -17.28
CA GLU A 118 -6.67 4.98 -17.46
C GLU A 118 -6.14 3.79 -16.67
N ILE A 119 -6.96 3.28 -15.75
CA ILE A 119 -6.67 2.05 -15.01
C ILE A 119 -7.51 0.96 -15.65
N ARG A 120 -6.85 -0.01 -16.28
CA ARG A 120 -7.50 -1.18 -16.87
C ARG A 120 -7.36 -2.36 -15.94
N GLY A 121 -8.32 -3.25 -15.97
CA GLY A 121 -8.21 -4.46 -15.21
C GLY A 121 -9.20 -5.53 -15.61
N ARG A 122 -9.08 -6.65 -14.91
CA ARG A 122 -10.01 -7.76 -15.00
C ARG A 122 -10.24 -8.29 -13.60
N VAL A 123 -11.51 -8.48 -13.26
CA VAL A 123 -11.87 -9.02 -11.97
C VAL A 123 -11.47 -10.49 -11.86
N GLY A 124 -11.09 -10.90 -10.65
CA GLY A 124 -10.78 -12.31 -10.37
C GLY A 124 -11.96 -13.23 -10.70
N ALA A 125 -11.67 -14.47 -11.10
CA ALA A 125 -12.71 -15.46 -11.41
C ALA A 125 -13.59 -15.73 -10.18
N HIS A 126 -12.97 -15.81 -9.00
CA HIS A 126 -13.63 -15.90 -7.70
C HIS A 126 -13.52 -14.57 -6.94
N ARG A 127 -13.85 -13.45 -7.59
CA ARG A 127 -13.77 -12.12 -6.96
C ARG A 127 -14.65 -12.01 -5.71
N MET A 128 -14.14 -11.30 -4.72
CA MET A 128 -14.99 -10.60 -3.77
C MET A 128 -15.38 -9.22 -4.33
N THR A 129 -16.56 -8.74 -3.97
CA THR A 129 -17.02 -7.39 -4.35
C THR A 129 -16.54 -6.32 -3.39
N GLU A 130 -16.01 -6.71 -2.22
CA GLU A 130 -15.34 -5.85 -1.26
C GLU A 130 -13.96 -5.45 -1.78
N ASN A 131 -13.97 -4.54 -2.75
CA ASN A 131 -12.80 -3.93 -3.37
C ASN A 131 -13.00 -2.42 -3.46
N TYR A 132 -11.94 -1.64 -3.22
CA TYR A 132 -12.00 -0.18 -3.24
C TYR A 132 -10.80 0.41 -3.95
N PHE A 133 -11.05 1.37 -4.85
CA PHE A 133 -10.04 2.26 -5.40
C PHE A 133 -10.23 3.63 -4.74
N THR A 134 -9.50 3.88 -3.66
CA THR A 134 -9.59 5.14 -2.93
C THR A 134 -8.47 6.06 -3.40
N LEU A 135 -8.82 7.21 -3.97
CA LEU A 135 -7.85 8.25 -4.29
C LEU A 135 -7.57 9.06 -3.03
N TRP A 136 -6.32 9.11 -2.62
CA TRP A 136 -5.86 9.86 -1.45
C TRP A 136 -5.15 11.15 -1.82
N ASP A 137 -5.26 12.12 -0.91
CA ASP A 137 -4.33 13.24 -0.82
C ASP A 137 -3.02 12.84 -0.12
N ALA A 138 -2.06 13.77 -0.02
CA ALA A 138 -0.76 13.53 0.61
C ALA A 138 -0.83 13.28 2.14
N HIS A 139 -2.01 13.39 2.75
CA HIS A 139 -2.27 13.19 4.16
C HIS A 139 -3.18 11.98 4.42
N MET A 140 -3.37 11.11 3.43
CA MET A 140 -4.27 9.94 3.47
C MET A 140 -5.75 10.34 3.67
N GLY A 141 -6.10 11.58 3.33
CA GLY A 141 -7.49 12.03 3.20
C GLY A 141 -8.10 11.51 1.91
N THR A 142 -9.39 11.14 1.95
CA THR A 142 -10.08 10.65 0.74
C THR A 142 -10.47 11.81 -0.15
N VAL A 143 -9.95 11.82 -1.37
CA VAL A 143 -10.36 12.74 -2.45
C VAL A 143 -11.61 12.20 -3.13
N ASP A 144 -11.56 10.93 -3.56
CA ASP A 144 -12.69 10.24 -4.18
C ASP A 144 -12.54 8.72 -4.03
N VAL A 145 -13.61 7.96 -4.24
CA VAL A 145 -13.61 6.50 -4.11
C VAL A 145 -14.51 5.82 -5.13
N LEU A 146 -13.94 4.87 -5.88
CA LEU A 146 -14.71 3.91 -6.66
C LEU A 146 -14.89 2.62 -5.86
N ASN A 147 -16.16 2.24 -5.64
CA ASN A 147 -16.53 1.03 -4.92
C ASN A 147 -16.69 -0.14 -5.89
N GLY A 148 -15.93 -1.21 -5.68
CA GLY A 148 -15.93 -2.39 -6.53
C GLY A 148 -17.25 -3.16 -6.54
N ARG A 149 -18.13 -2.96 -5.55
CA ARG A 149 -19.50 -3.49 -5.55
C ARG A 149 -20.38 -2.81 -6.59
N THR A 150 -20.13 -1.55 -6.93
CA THR A 150 -20.98 -0.74 -7.82
C THR A 150 -20.31 -0.38 -9.14
N MET A 151 -19.01 -0.67 -9.31
CA MET A 151 -18.32 -0.43 -10.57
C MET A 151 -18.97 -1.25 -11.70
N ALA A 152 -19.06 -0.65 -12.89
CA ALA A 152 -19.43 -1.36 -14.10
C ALA A 152 -18.31 -2.33 -14.49
N VAL A 153 -18.68 -3.58 -14.75
CA VAL A 153 -17.76 -4.62 -15.21
C VAL A 153 -18.40 -5.27 -16.42
N GLU A 154 -17.62 -5.43 -17.48
CA GLU A 154 -18.06 -6.05 -18.72
C GLU A 154 -18.36 -7.55 -18.52
N PRO A 155 -19.16 -8.19 -19.41
CA PRO A 155 -19.46 -9.61 -19.30
C PRO A 155 -18.23 -10.53 -19.28
N ASP A 156 -17.09 -10.10 -19.84
CA ASP A 156 -15.83 -10.85 -19.83
C ASP A 156 -14.98 -10.60 -18.57
N GLY A 157 -15.51 -9.83 -17.62
CA GLY A 157 -14.84 -9.46 -16.37
C GLY A 157 -13.90 -8.26 -16.49
N SER A 158 -13.71 -7.69 -17.67
CA SER A 158 -12.87 -6.50 -17.84
C SER A 158 -13.53 -5.24 -17.30
N TYR A 159 -12.72 -4.27 -16.92
CA TYR A 159 -13.17 -2.94 -16.56
C TYR A 159 -12.11 -1.90 -16.93
N THR A 160 -12.58 -0.67 -17.12
CA THR A 160 -11.74 0.51 -17.30
C THR A 160 -12.19 1.58 -16.32
N ILE A 161 -11.24 2.22 -15.65
CA ILE A 161 -11.47 3.36 -14.75
C ILE A 161 -10.74 4.56 -15.35
N SER A 162 -11.51 5.58 -15.70
CA SER A 162 -10.96 6.88 -16.10
C SER A 162 -10.66 7.73 -14.86
N VAL A 163 -9.53 8.44 -14.89
CA VAL A 163 -9.10 9.32 -13.79
C VAL A 163 -8.61 10.63 -14.39
N ASP A 164 -9.33 11.72 -14.12
CA ASP A 164 -8.96 13.09 -14.50
C ASP A 164 -9.78 14.10 -13.66
N ALA A 165 -9.49 15.39 -13.83
CA ALA A 165 -10.16 16.45 -13.09
C ALA A 165 -11.57 16.81 -13.61
N ASP A 166 -11.95 16.32 -14.79
CA ASP A 166 -13.25 16.64 -15.37
C ASP A 166 -14.36 15.84 -14.67
N PRO A 167 -15.60 16.37 -14.57
CA PRO A 167 -16.71 15.59 -14.03
C PRO A 167 -16.93 14.26 -14.78
N ALA A 168 -17.59 13.29 -14.12
CA ALA A 168 -17.83 11.98 -14.70
C ALA A 168 -18.53 12.02 -16.07
N ASN A 169 -19.46 12.96 -16.28
CA ASN A 169 -20.17 13.15 -17.56
C ASN A 169 -20.74 11.83 -18.15
N GLY A 170 -21.26 10.96 -17.28
CA GLY A 170 -21.85 9.67 -17.67
C GLY A 170 -20.86 8.51 -17.79
N ARG A 171 -19.55 8.73 -17.59
CA ARG A 171 -18.56 7.65 -17.49
C ARG A 171 -18.88 6.77 -16.26
N PRO A 172 -19.13 5.46 -16.43
CA PRO A 172 -19.66 4.63 -15.35
C PRO A 172 -18.63 4.33 -14.24
N ASN A 173 -17.35 4.27 -14.61
CA ASN A 173 -16.22 4.09 -13.71
C ASN A 173 -15.29 5.28 -13.86
N HIS A 174 -15.60 6.35 -13.15
CA HIS A 174 -14.77 7.55 -13.15
C HIS A 174 -14.45 7.95 -11.72
N VAL A 175 -13.17 8.25 -11.49
CA VAL A 175 -12.69 8.83 -10.25
C VAL A 175 -12.23 10.24 -10.57
N GLN A 176 -12.86 11.24 -9.97
CA GLN A 176 -12.53 12.63 -10.24
C GLN A 176 -11.32 13.03 -9.39
N SER A 177 -10.21 13.35 -10.05
CA SER A 177 -9.00 13.84 -9.38
C SER A 177 -9.09 15.33 -9.07
N THR A 178 -8.31 15.79 -8.10
CA THR A 178 -8.16 17.21 -7.77
C THR A 178 -6.67 17.58 -7.66
N PRO A 179 -6.29 18.86 -7.58
CA PRO A 179 -4.89 19.25 -7.36
C PRO A 179 -4.26 18.61 -6.11
N GLU A 180 -5.07 18.23 -5.13
CA GLU A 180 -4.64 17.55 -3.90
C GLU A 180 -4.34 16.05 -4.11
N ALA A 181 -4.72 15.46 -5.25
CA ALA A 181 -4.54 14.04 -5.53
C ALA A 181 -3.06 13.61 -5.47
N HIS A 182 -2.81 12.52 -4.76
CA HIS A 182 -1.49 12.01 -4.48
C HIS A 182 -1.29 10.58 -4.99
N GLU A 183 -2.13 9.64 -4.56
CA GLU A 183 -2.02 8.24 -4.94
C GLU A 183 -3.36 7.51 -4.78
N PHE A 184 -3.59 6.46 -5.56
CA PHE A 184 -4.59 5.46 -5.20
C PHE A 184 -4.05 4.54 -4.12
N TYR A 185 -4.91 4.22 -3.17
CA TYR A 185 -4.77 3.10 -2.26
C TYR A 185 -5.88 2.09 -2.55
N ILE A 186 -5.48 0.95 -3.12
CA ILE A 186 -6.38 -0.05 -3.68
C ILE A 186 -6.39 -1.28 -2.79
N ARG A 187 -7.59 -1.72 -2.40
CA ARG A 187 -7.80 -2.91 -1.56
C ARG A 187 -8.61 -3.94 -2.30
N ASP A 188 -8.10 -5.17 -2.41
CA ASP A 188 -8.94 -6.35 -2.61
C ASP A 188 -9.02 -7.10 -1.30
N VAL A 189 -10.23 -7.28 -0.76
CA VAL A 189 -10.45 -8.16 0.39
C VAL A 189 -10.64 -9.59 -0.11
N LEU A 190 -9.93 -10.54 0.49
CA LEU A 190 -10.03 -11.97 0.19
C LEU A 190 -10.53 -12.68 1.45
N LEU A 191 -11.55 -13.51 1.33
CA LEU A 191 -12.08 -14.29 2.46
C LEU A 191 -11.43 -15.68 2.53
N ASP A 192 -11.12 -16.26 1.38
CA ASP A 192 -10.43 -17.54 1.25
C ASP A 192 -9.22 -17.40 0.32
N TRP A 193 -8.03 -17.31 0.89
CA TRP A 193 -6.76 -17.20 0.15
C TRP A 193 -6.47 -18.39 -0.78
N GLY A 194 -7.11 -19.54 -0.57
CA GLY A 194 -6.97 -20.72 -1.44
C GLY A 194 -7.90 -20.72 -2.65
N ARG A 195 -8.87 -19.80 -2.70
CA ARG A 195 -9.91 -19.78 -3.73
C ARG A 195 -10.11 -18.41 -4.37
N ASP A 196 -10.15 -17.35 -3.57
CA ASP A 196 -10.51 -16.02 -4.02
C ASP A 196 -9.34 -15.38 -4.80
N ASP A 197 -9.68 -14.66 -5.86
CA ASP A 197 -8.71 -14.07 -6.78
C ASP A 197 -8.73 -12.53 -6.69
N PRO A 198 -7.59 -11.87 -6.44
CA PRO A 198 -7.53 -10.41 -6.54
C PRO A 198 -7.61 -9.96 -7.99
N ASN A 199 -7.97 -8.69 -8.18
CA ASN A 199 -8.06 -8.06 -9.50
C ASN A 199 -6.70 -7.97 -10.19
N HIS A 200 -6.69 -8.20 -11.51
CA HIS A 200 -5.58 -7.76 -12.36
C HIS A 200 -5.73 -6.26 -12.62
N ILE A 201 -4.64 -5.50 -12.45
CA ILE A 201 -4.67 -4.04 -12.57
C ILE A 201 -3.45 -3.58 -13.35
N GLU A 202 -3.68 -2.72 -14.34
CA GLU A 202 -2.68 -1.99 -15.09
C GLU A 202 -3.04 -0.51 -15.10
N VAL A 203 -2.03 0.36 -15.19
CA VAL A 203 -2.22 1.81 -15.26
C VAL A 203 -1.51 2.35 -16.49
N GLN A 204 -2.18 3.24 -17.20
CA GLN A 204 -1.63 4.02 -18.29
C GLN A 204 -1.88 5.50 -18.04
N ARG A 205 -0.82 6.32 -18.08
CA ARG A 205 -0.96 7.77 -18.21
C ARG A 205 -1.27 8.12 -19.66
N LEU A 206 -2.26 8.98 -19.89
CA LEU A 206 -2.75 9.37 -21.21
C LEU A 206 -2.09 10.64 -21.78
N GLY A 207 -1.24 11.31 -20.99
CA GLY A 207 -0.46 12.47 -21.42
C GLY A 207 0.68 12.12 -22.39
N GLY A 208 1.29 13.14 -22.99
CA GLY A 208 2.47 12.99 -23.86
C GLY A 208 3.71 12.49 -23.12
N THR A 209 4.85 12.38 -23.81
CA THR A 209 6.12 11.92 -23.21
C THR A 209 6.43 12.66 -21.90
N PRO A 210 6.82 11.96 -20.81
CA PRO A 210 7.18 12.59 -19.55
C PRO A 210 8.22 13.70 -19.75
N VAL A 211 7.94 14.89 -19.20
CA VAL A 211 8.78 16.08 -19.38
C VAL A 211 9.97 16.15 -18.42
N THR A 212 9.92 15.40 -17.32
CA THR A 212 11.03 15.25 -16.36
C THR A 212 11.75 13.92 -16.59
N PRO A 213 13.06 13.81 -16.35
CA PRO A 213 13.74 12.51 -16.35
C PRO A 213 13.22 11.60 -15.23
N ALA A 214 13.41 10.29 -15.37
CA ALA A 214 13.19 9.36 -14.26
C ALA A 214 14.20 9.64 -13.14
N ARG A 215 13.79 9.39 -11.89
CA ARG A 215 14.67 9.60 -10.72
C ARG A 215 15.95 8.77 -10.82
N THR A 216 17.06 9.41 -10.52
CA THR A 216 18.35 8.74 -10.32
C THR A 216 18.32 7.82 -9.10
N LEU A 217 19.34 6.98 -8.94
CA LEU A 217 19.45 6.12 -7.75
C LEU A 217 19.60 6.95 -6.47
N ASP A 218 20.39 8.04 -6.52
CA ASP A 218 20.58 8.93 -5.38
C ASP A 218 19.27 9.61 -4.97
N GLU A 219 18.48 10.10 -5.93
CA GLU A 219 17.17 10.70 -5.65
C GLU A 219 16.17 9.68 -5.06
N GLN A 220 16.23 8.43 -5.52
CA GLN A 220 15.43 7.34 -4.93
C GLN A 220 15.88 7.02 -3.50
N ALA A 221 17.19 7.06 -3.24
CA ALA A 221 17.75 6.81 -1.92
C ALA A 221 17.37 7.88 -0.91
N GLU A 222 17.43 9.16 -1.29
CA GLU A 222 16.97 10.27 -0.46
C GLU A 222 15.45 10.18 -0.19
N ALA A 223 14.65 9.86 -1.21
CA ALA A 223 13.21 9.64 -1.03
C ALA A 223 12.90 8.47 -0.10
N THR A 224 13.67 7.38 -0.20
CA THR A 224 13.56 6.22 0.70
C THR A 224 13.91 6.59 2.13
N ALA A 225 15.02 7.31 2.34
CA ALA A 225 15.42 7.78 3.66
C ALA A 225 14.36 8.68 4.31
N ALA A 226 13.77 9.60 3.54
CA ALA A 226 12.66 10.44 4.00
C ALA A 226 11.42 9.61 4.35
N MET A 227 11.09 8.59 3.55
CA MET A 227 9.95 7.72 3.82
C MET A 227 10.18 6.82 5.05
N MET A 228 11.41 6.36 5.29
CA MET A 228 11.77 5.63 6.52
C MET A 228 11.52 6.47 7.76
N ASP A 229 11.95 7.74 7.77
CA ASP A 229 11.68 8.66 8.88
C ASP A 229 10.17 8.95 9.03
N TYR A 230 9.46 9.15 7.92
CA TYR A 230 8.01 9.35 7.95
C TYR A 230 7.27 8.15 8.56
N PHE A 231 7.56 6.93 8.09
CA PHE A 231 6.98 5.70 8.64
C PHE A 231 7.28 5.56 10.13
N ALA A 232 8.53 5.85 10.52
CA ALA A 232 8.97 5.80 11.89
C ALA A 232 8.20 6.76 12.80
N ASN A 233 8.03 8.01 12.36
CA ASN A 233 7.33 9.03 13.12
C ASN A 233 5.82 8.80 13.15
N PHE A 234 5.22 8.35 12.05
CA PHE A 234 3.80 8.04 11.97
C PHE A 234 3.41 6.88 12.89
N THR A 235 4.12 5.75 12.81
CA THR A 235 3.86 4.61 13.71
C THR A 235 4.10 4.99 15.17
N GLY A 236 5.15 5.77 15.47
CA GLY A 236 5.38 6.26 16.82
C GLY A 236 4.21 7.06 17.40
N LYS A 237 3.55 7.91 16.59
CA LYS A 237 2.35 8.67 16.98
C LYS A 237 1.16 7.75 17.25
N LEU A 238 0.90 6.77 16.38
CA LEU A 238 -0.19 5.82 16.54
C LEU A 238 -0.03 4.94 17.79
N SER A 239 1.19 4.45 18.03
CA SER A 239 1.47 3.51 19.12
C SER A 239 1.63 4.19 20.49
N HIS A 240 1.77 5.52 20.57
CA HIS A 240 1.97 6.25 21.83
C HIS A 240 0.90 5.95 22.90
N GLY A 241 -0.36 5.75 22.50
CA GLY A 241 -1.42 5.33 23.41
C GLY A 241 -1.34 3.85 23.80
N VAL A 242 -0.99 2.99 22.84
CA VAL A 242 -0.92 1.53 23.02
C VAL A 242 0.22 1.14 23.96
N TYR A 243 1.37 1.82 23.90
CA TYR A 243 2.50 1.58 24.82
C TYR A 243 2.16 1.79 26.30
N LYS A 244 1.07 2.48 26.60
CA LYS A 244 0.61 2.75 27.98
C LYS A 244 -0.44 1.75 28.46
N MET A 245 -0.88 0.84 27.60
CA MET A 245 -1.89 -0.17 27.94
C MET A 245 -1.24 -1.42 28.53
N PRO A 246 -1.87 -2.06 29.54
CA PRO A 246 -1.42 -3.36 30.02
C PRO A 246 -1.54 -4.41 28.90
N ALA A 247 -0.62 -5.37 28.88
CA ALA A 247 -0.43 -6.36 27.80
C ALA A 247 -1.66 -7.26 27.48
N THR A 248 -2.77 -7.13 28.22
CA THR A 248 -3.93 -8.00 28.16
C THR A 248 -5.24 -7.34 27.72
N ILE A 249 -5.23 -6.07 27.27
CA ILE A 249 -6.46 -5.39 26.86
C ILE A 249 -6.30 -4.81 25.45
N SER A 250 -6.67 -5.59 24.43
CA SER A 250 -7.03 -5.05 23.11
C SER A 250 -8.44 -4.49 23.17
N THR A 251 -8.62 -3.36 23.85
CA THR A 251 -9.81 -2.54 23.67
C THR A 251 -9.37 -1.16 23.21
N TRP A 252 -9.70 -0.85 21.96
CA TRP A 252 -9.53 0.48 21.40
C TRP A 252 -10.14 1.54 22.34
N PRO A 253 -9.40 2.61 22.70
CA PRO A 253 -9.93 3.66 23.55
C PRO A 253 -10.91 4.50 22.71
N GLY A 254 -12.20 4.15 22.77
CA GLY A 254 -13.26 4.85 22.04
C GLY A 254 -14.63 4.18 22.06
N ARG A 255 -14.73 2.88 22.36
CA ARG A 255 -16.02 2.21 22.57
C ARG A 255 -16.12 1.70 24.00
N ARG A 256 -16.87 2.43 24.84
CA ARG A 256 -17.47 1.85 26.04
C ARG A 256 -18.33 0.67 25.60
N THR A 257 -17.87 -0.52 25.92
CA THR A 257 -18.59 -1.78 25.80
C THR A 257 -19.93 -1.70 26.54
N ARG A 258 -21.05 -1.70 25.82
CA ARG A 258 -22.24 -2.39 26.31
C ARG A 258 -22.11 -3.84 25.87
N SER A 259 -21.98 -4.70 26.86
CA SER A 259 -22.00 -6.16 26.75
C SER A 259 -23.12 -6.64 25.81
N ALA A 260 -22.77 -7.28 24.70
CA ALA A 260 -23.68 -8.17 24.01
C ALA A 260 -23.41 -9.58 24.54
N ARG A 261 -24.36 -10.09 25.33
CA ARG A 261 -24.37 -11.48 25.77
C ARG A 261 -24.59 -12.36 24.53
N CYS A 262 -23.79 -13.42 24.41
CA CYS A 262 -24.21 -14.60 23.67
C CYS A 262 -25.55 -15.09 24.22
N ALA A 263 -26.54 -15.27 23.36
CA ALA A 263 -27.66 -16.17 23.57
C ALA A 263 -28.16 -16.66 22.21
N THR A 264 -27.86 -17.93 21.96
CA THR A 264 -28.65 -18.93 21.23
C THR A 264 -30.13 -18.58 20.99
N GLY A 265 -30.64 -18.87 19.78
CA GLY A 265 -32.07 -18.94 19.53
C GLY A 265 -32.43 -19.19 18.07
N PHE A 266 -32.64 -20.46 17.72
CA PHE A 266 -33.43 -20.90 16.57
C PHE A 266 -34.82 -20.24 16.58
N THR A 267 -35.25 -19.71 15.43
CA THR A 267 -36.40 -20.12 14.59
C THR A 267 -36.44 -19.23 13.36
#